data_AF-A0A5C7ZGS4-F1
#
_entry.id   AF-A0A5C7ZGS4-F1
#
_cell.length_a   1.000
_cell.length_b   1.000
_cell.length_c   1.000
_cell.angle_alpha   90.00
_cell.angle_beta   90.00
_cell.angle_gamma   90.00
#
_symmetry.space_group_name_H-M   'P 1'
#
loop_
_entity.id
_entity.type
_entity.pdbx_description
1 polymer ?
#
loop_
_entity_poly.entity_id
_entity_poly.type
_entity_poly.pdbx_seq_one_letter_code
_entity_poly.pdbx_strand_id
1 'polypeptide(L)'
;MARKSTDSQPITLKSVLIAIFALAALGWWGLDRAQYFIARSILVAYGDVESTFRAAWFEWDGDLYAKDFNIVDEETGETILHADYVVAETPGWFWVARNLFTKKRKHRIKVDRIHLELLNVRGHEELLDPSLGDLGPFPAEVASPFDAEGCNEVYHFSRYDYEALGLPPAEPKLVFDYEINGSELDVEVRLEVAGVSTVKATRKEELLGGSNALVLDYMSTEISGEKVEVIDEGFVKARNQFCARAAGIDENAFVQRHMDAVQRLMQHYGLQMDADSMAAYRRFARDGGTLGLNVAYSPALPSEVFYDVRGSIESLSQMTLRMERDEQSVLTLLSPVRERPLAGMDSRLPTWLLMEREQAALAKQEGERSDPSPAPLVTRASAAPSVTKPIEPAVVPRSEPARASASRDDDDWIVRGRDPEQLDWNALRPLVGKQVRLYTQHGGARVVELLEHGPEQLKVRAQLVGGNAEYTVRRAQFRYARKL
;
A
#
# COMPACT_ATOMS: atom_id res chain seq x y z
N MET A 1 -34.15 -35.38 64.67
CA MET A 1 -33.61 -34.78 63.42
C MET A 1 -34.50 -35.20 62.26
N ALA A 2 -35.44 -34.36 61.84
CA ALA A 2 -36.35 -34.65 60.73
C ALA A 2 -35.67 -34.30 59.40
N ARG A 3 -35.46 -35.30 58.54
CA ARG A 3 -35.04 -35.09 57.14
C ARG A 3 -36.16 -34.35 56.41
N LYS A 4 -35.94 -33.09 56.06
CA LYS A 4 -36.78 -32.36 55.09
C LYS A 4 -36.70 -33.12 53.76
N SER A 5 -37.80 -33.74 53.36
CA SER A 5 -38.00 -34.28 52.02
C SER A 5 -37.95 -33.11 51.04
N THR A 6 -36.87 -33.00 50.27
CA THR A 6 -36.78 -32.10 49.11
C THR A 6 -37.68 -32.64 48.01
N ASP A 7 -38.85 -32.06 47.89
CA ASP A 7 -39.82 -32.31 46.82
C ASP A 7 -39.19 -31.83 45.49
N SER A 8 -38.75 -32.76 44.66
CA SER A 8 -38.18 -32.44 43.35
C SER A 8 -39.32 -32.03 42.41
N GLN A 9 -39.44 -30.74 42.10
CA GLN A 9 -40.41 -30.29 41.11
C GLN A 9 -40.15 -30.97 39.76
N PRO A 10 -41.19 -31.48 39.07
CA PRO A 10 -41.01 -32.13 37.77
C PRO A 10 -40.51 -31.11 36.75
N ILE A 11 -39.40 -31.42 36.08
CA ILE A 11 -38.88 -30.64 34.96
C ILE A 11 -39.95 -30.66 33.86
N THR A 12 -40.65 -29.54 33.65
CA THR A 12 -41.66 -29.45 32.59
C THR A 12 -40.99 -29.23 31.24
N LEU A 13 -41.55 -29.81 30.16
CA LEU A 13 -41.09 -29.60 28.78
C LEU A 13 -40.98 -28.10 28.43
N LYS A 14 -41.87 -27.27 28.99
CA LYS A 14 -41.85 -25.82 28.85
C LYS A 14 -40.57 -25.19 29.42
N SER A 15 -40.11 -25.63 30.60
CA SER A 15 -38.87 -25.13 31.21
C SER A 15 -37.65 -25.49 30.35
N VAL A 16 -37.62 -26.70 29.78
CA VAL A 16 -36.55 -27.12 28.87
C VAL A 16 -36.53 -26.28 27.58
N LEU A 17 -37.69 -26.07 26.95
CA LEU A 17 -37.79 -25.25 25.75
C LEU A 17 -37.40 -23.79 25.98
N ILE A 18 -37.80 -23.20 27.12
CA ILE A 18 -37.37 -21.84 27.50
C ILE A 18 -35.86 -21.78 27.68
N ALA A 19 -35.25 -22.77 28.32
CA ALA A 19 -33.80 -22.82 28.50
C ALA A 19 -33.07 -22.92 27.15
N ILE A 20 -33.53 -23.79 26.24
CA ILE A 20 -32.97 -23.91 24.88
C ILE A 20 -33.10 -22.59 24.12
N PHE A 21 -34.27 -21.95 24.15
CA PHE A 21 -34.47 -20.66 23.48
C PHE A 21 -33.59 -19.56 24.07
N ALA A 22 -33.44 -19.51 25.40
CA ALA A 22 -32.57 -18.56 26.07
C ALA A 22 -31.09 -18.77 25.69
N LEU A 23 -30.63 -20.02 25.60
CA LEU A 23 -29.28 -20.36 25.15
C LEU A 23 -29.07 -20.00 23.68
N ALA A 24 -30.04 -20.27 22.80
CA ALA A 24 -29.98 -19.89 21.39
C ALA A 24 -29.94 -18.37 21.21
N ALA A 25 -30.76 -17.63 21.96
CA ALA A 25 -30.76 -16.17 21.94
C ALA A 25 -29.45 -15.57 22.48
N LEU A 26 -28.89 -16.17 23.54
CA LEU A 26 -27.59 -15.78 24.09
C LEU A 26 -26.47 -16.04 23.09
N GLY A 27 -26.48 -17.21 22.43
CA GLY A 27 -25.51 -17.57 21.40
C GLY A 27 -25.56 -16.63 20.20
N TRP A 28 -26.75 -16.40 19.64
CA TRP A 28 -26.95 -15.46 18.53
C TRP A 28 -26.47 -14.05 18.87
N TRP A 29 -26.77 -13.58 20.07
CA TRP A 29 -26.35 -12.26 20.52
C TRP A 29 -24.87 -12.16 20.84
N GLY A 30 -24.24 -13.23 21.31
CA GLY A 30 -22.78 -13.33 21.43
C GLY A 30 -22.10 -13.19 20.07
N LEU A 31 -22.61 -13.87 19.04
CA LEU A 31 -22.11 -13.77 17.66
C LEU A 31 -22.29 -12.36 17.07
N ASP A 32 -23.45 -11.73 17.22
CA ASP A 32 -23.70 -10.34 16.78
C ASP A 32 -22.70 -9.36 17.43
N ARG A 33 -22.38 -9.59 18.71
CA ARG A 33 -21.43 -8.74 19.44
C ARG A 33 -20.00 -9.00 19.06
N ALA A 34 -19.61 -10.26 18.86
CA ALA A 34 -18.33 -10.64 18.31
C ALA A 34 -18.12 -9.95 16.95
N GLN A 35 -19.09 -10.06 16.03
CA GLN A 35 -19.05 -9.41 14.72
C GLN A 35 -18.88 -7.89 14.82
N TYR A 36 -19.61 -7.23 15.74
CA TYR A 36 -19.48 -5.79 15.94
C TYR A 36 -18.08 -5.37 16.42
N PHE A 37 -17.53 -6.07 17.41
CA PHE A 37 -16.22 -5.70 17.97
C PHE A 37 -15.10 -5.93 16.97
N ILE A 38 -15.10 -7.06 16.27
CA ILE A 38 -14.03 -7.38 15.33
C ILE A 38 -14.06 -6.40 14.16
N ALA A 39 -15.25 -6.07 13.65
CA ALA A 39 -15.41 -5.07 12.59
C ALA A 39 -14.92 -3.68 13.02
N ARG A 40 -15.13 -3.29 14.29
CA ARG A 40 -14.61 -2.02 14.81
C ARG A 40 -13.09 -2.04 14.99
N SER A 41 -12.52 -3.13 15.48
CA SER A 41 -11.05 -3.27 15.57
C SER A 41 -10.39 -3.26 14.19
N ILE A 42 -10.97 -3.95 13.21
CA ILE A 42 -10.52 -3.92 11.81
C ILE A 42 -10.61 -2.50 11.24
N LEU A 43 -11.72 -1.80 11.46
CA LEU A 43 -11.89 -0.42 10.99
C LEU A 43 -10.86 0.53 11.59
N VAL A 44 -10.46 0.35 12.86
CA VAL A 44 -9.37 1.12 13.45
C VAL A 44 -8.04 0.78 12.80
N ALA A 45 -7.77 -0.50 12.53
CA ALA A 45 -6.50 -0.93 11.94
C ALA A 45 -6.34 -0.53 10.46
N TYR A 46 -7.43 -0.49 9.70
CA TYR A 46 -7.40 -0.33 8.25
C TYR A 46 -8.12 0.91 7.71
N GLY A 47 -8.83 1.67 8.55
CA GLY A 47 -9.69 2.76 8.09
C GLY A 47 -10.88 2.26 7.26
N ASP A 48 -11.34 3.08 6.32
CA ASP A 48 -12.57 2.87 5.53
C ASP A 48 -12.39 1.90 4.34
N VAL A 49 -11.60 0.83 4.50
CA VAL A 49 -11.45 -0.20 3.45
C VAL A 49 -12.60 -1.19 3.49
N GLU A 50 -13.03 -1.64 2.30
CA GLU A 50 -14.02 -2.71 2.21
C GLU A 50 -13.40 -4.02 2.71
N SER A 51 -13.92 -4.51 3.84
CA SER A 51 -13.46 -5.73 4.47
C SER A 51 -14.60 -6.68 4.77
N THR A 52 -14.32 -7.98 4.61
CA THR A 52 -15.29 -9.05 4.82
C THR A 52 -14.66 -10.17 5.64
N PHE A 53 -15.49 -10.88 6.42
CA PHE A 53 -15.09 -12.10 7.10
C PHE A 53 -16.30 -13.03 7.21
N ARG A 54 -16.05 -14.33 7.23
CA ARG A 54 -17.11 -15.35 7.17
C ARG A 54 -17.87 -15.53 8.48
N ALA A 55 -17.17 -15.47 9.60
CA ALA A 55 -17.73 -15.67 10.94
C ALA A 55 -16.85 -15.00 11.99
N ALA A 56 -17.46 -14.62 13.11
CA ALA A 56 -16.75 -14.12 14.29
C ALA A 56 -17.33 -14.69 15.59
N TRP A 57 -16.48 -15.01 16.56
CA TRP A 57 -16.87 -15.61 17.84
C TRP A 57 -15.87 -15.28 18.96
N PHE A 58 -16.27 -15.46 20.21
CA PHE A 58 -15.37 -15.37 21.37
C PHE A 58 -14.81 -16.75 21.70
N GLU A 59 -13.50 -16.84 21.94
CA GLU A 59 -12.83 -18.05 22.44
C GLU A 59 -12.77 -18.08 23.97
N TRP A 60 -12.42 -19.24 24.54
CA TRP A 60 -12.41 -19.49 25.99
C TRP A 60 -11.42 -18.66 26.81
N ASP A 61 -10.49 -17.96 26.19
CA ASP A 61 -9.65 -16.92 26.79
C ASP A 61 -10.38 -15.57 26.91
N GLY A 62 -11.44 -15.38 26.13
CA GLY A 62 -12.22 -14.15 26.02
C GLY A 62 -11.84 -13.33 24.80
N ASP A 63 -10.86 -13.78 24.01
CA ASP A 63 -10.44 -13.10 22.80
C ASP A 63 -11.43 -13.35 21.66
N LEU A 64 -11.36 -12.46 20.68
CA LEU A 64 -12.32 -12.39 19.60
C LEU A 64 -11.67 -12.88 18.32
N TYR A 65 -12.23 -13.92 17.73
CA TYR A 65 -11.75 -14.52 16.51
C TYR A 65 -12.69 -14.18 15.37
N ALA A 66 -12.15 -13.86 14.20
CA ALA A 66 -12.84 -13.93 12.93
C ALA A 66 -12.08 -14.84 11.97
N LYS A 67 -12.82 -15.48 11.06
CA LYS A 67 -12.29 -16.43 10.08
C LYS A 67 -12.47 -15.93 8.66
N ASP A 68 -11.50 -16.24 7.81
CA ASP A 68 -11.54 -16.00 6.36
C ASP A 68 -11.75 -14.51 6.09
N PHE A 69 -10.79 -13.73 6.58
CA PHE A 69 -10.80 -12.28 6.48
C PHE A 69 -10.20 -11.86 5.14
N ASN A 70 -10.89 -10.95 4.46
CA ASN A 70 -10.51 -10.45 3.15
C ASN A 70 -10.69 -8.95 3.14
N ILE A 71 -9.69 -8.25 2.63
CA ILE A 71 -9.82 -6.86 2.20
C ILE A 71 -9.96 -6.88 0.70
N VAL A 72 -10.90 -6.10 0.20
CA VAL A 72 -11.29 -6.10 -1.20
C VAL A 72 -11.06 -4.71 -1.77
N ASP A 73 -10.49 -4.65 -2.97
CA ASP A 73 -10.41 -3.41 -3.73
C ASP A 73 -11.82 -3.00 -4.18
N GLU A 74 -12.26 -1.81 -3.80
CA GLU A 74 -13.62 -1.33 -4.14
C GLU A 74 -13.85 -1.20 -5.66
N GLU A 75 -12.79 -1.01 -6.46
CA GLU A 75 -12.89 -0.81 -7.90
C GLU A 75 -12.94 -2.13 -8.66
N THR A 76 -12.09 -3.10 -8.31
CA THR A 76 -11.97 -4.37 -9.03
C THR A 76 -12.77 -5.50 -8.39
N GLY A 77 -13.08 -5.39 -7.09
CA GLY A 77 -13.64 -6.49 -6.30
C GLY A 77 -12.64 -7.62 -6.01
N GLU A 78 -11.35 -7.41 -6.32
CA GLU A 78 -10.29 -8.39 -6.07
C GLU A 78 -9.83 -8.32 -4.62
N THR A 79 -9.47 -9.48 -4.07
CA THR A 79 -8.92 -9.56 -2.71
C THR A 79 -7.49 -9.04 -2.70
N ILE A 80 -7.24 -7.94 -1.98
CA ILE A 80 -5.92 -7.32 -1.84
C ILE A 80 -5.12 -7.90 -0.69
N LEU A 81 -5.81 -8.34 0.35
CA LEU A 81 -5.22 -9.03 1.49
C LEU A 81 -6.19 -10.10 1.96
N HIS A 82 -5.65 -11.28 2.25
CA HIS A 82 -6.35 -12.39 2.85
C HIS A 82 -5.64 -12.81 4.13
N ALA A 83 -6.40 -13.11 5.18
CA ALA A 83 -5.91 -13.77 6.39
C ALA A 83 -6.85 -14.92 6.78
N ASP A 84 -6.27 -16.05 7.17
CA ASP A 84 -7.06 -17.21 7.57
C ASP A 84 -7.88 -16.90 8.84
N TYR A 85 -7.27 -16.14 9.76
CA TYR A 85 -7.87 -15.70 11.01
C TYR A 85 -7.48 -14.28 11.37
N VAL A 86 -8.38 -13.60 12.08
CA VAL A 86 -8.13 -12.34 12.77
C VAL A 86 -8.42 -12.56 14.25
N VAL A 87 -7.50 -12.18 15.12
CA VAL A 87 -7.61 -12.30 16.57
C VAL A 87 -7.54 -10.91 17.17
N ALA A 88 -8.58 -10.47 17.86
CA ALA A 88 -8.56 -9.24 18.64
C ALA A 88 -8.52 -9.59 20.13
N GLU A 89 -7.47 -9.15 20.82
CA GLU A 89 -7.39 -9.29 22.27
C GLU A 89 -8.51 -8.49 22.93
N THR A 90 -9.10 -9.05 23.98
CA THR A 90 -10.03 -8.30 24.83
C THR A 90 -9.48 -8.19 26.26
N PRO A 91 -9.99 -7.25 27.09
CA PRO A 91 -9.67 -7.21 28.51
C PRO A 91 -10.15 -8.43 29.33
N GLY A 92 -10.62 -9.50 28.67
CA GLY A 92 -11.04 -10.77 29.26
C GLY A 92 -12.56 -10.95 29.37
N TRP A 93 -12.96 -12.17 29.72
CA TRP A 93 -14.37 -12.59 29.78
C TRP A 93 -15.30 -11.73 30.62
N PHE A 94 -14.81 -11.16 31.72
CA PHE A 94 -15.64 -10.29 32.55
C PHE A 94 -16.03 -9.00 31.80
N TRP A 95 -15.08 -8.44 31.04
CA TRP A 95 -15.34 -7.29 30.18
C TRP A 95 -16.33 -7.68 29.08
N VAL A 96 -16.16 -8.83 28.43
CA VAL A 96 -17.09 -9.34 27.40
C VAL A 96 -18.50 -9.47 27.99
N ALA A 97 -18.66 -10.20 29.10
CA ALA A 97 -19.95 -10.41 29.75
C ALA A 97 -20.63 -9.08 30.12
N ARG A 98 -19.90 -8.13 30.70
CA ARG A 98 -20.43 -6.80 31.05
C ARG A 98 -20.94 -6.03 29.83
N ASN A 99 -20.19 -6.07 28.73
CA ASN A 99 -20.48 -5.32 27.51
C ASN A 99 -21.53 -6.01 26.63
N LEU A 100 -21.71 -7.32 26.77
CA LEU A 100 -22.84 -8.02 26.20
C LEU A 100 -24.14 -7.36 26.72
N PHE A 101 -24.42 -7.38 28.03
CA PHE A 101 -25.74 -6.95 28.59
C PHE A 101 -26.09 -5.46 28.45
N THR A 102 -25.17 -4.59 28.07
CA THR A 102 -25.38 -3.14 27.99
C THR A 102 -25.85 -2.70 26.59
N LYS A 103 -27.09 -3.07 26.20
CA LYS A 103 -27.67 -2.73 24.88
C LYS A 103 -27.72 -1.23 24.53
N LYS A 104 -27.75 -0.32 25.51
CA LYS A 104 -28.15 1.08 25.31
C LYS A 104 -27.03 2.09 25.08
N ARG A 105 -25.75 1.71 25.14
CA ARG A 105 -24.66 2.72 25.09
C ARG A 105 -23.41 2.19 24.39
N LYS A 106 -23.47 2.02 23.05
CA LYS A 106 -22.32 1.65 22.22
C LYS A 106 -21.10 2.57 22.48
N HIS A 107 -21.33 3.87 22.71
CA HIS A 107 -20.28 4.85 23.01
C HIS A 107 -19.70 4.79 24.44
N ARG A 108 -20.17 3.88 25.31
CA ARG A 108 -19.63 3.75 26.68
C ARG A 108 -18.58 2.65 26.82
N ILE A 109 -18.42 1.83 25.79
CA ILE A 109 -17.42 0.78 25.80
C ILE A 109 -16.08 1.48 25.60
N LYS A 110 -15.33 1.58 26.70
CA LYS A 110 -13.97 2.12 26.71
C LYS A 110 -12.99 0.97 26.77
N VAL A 111 -12.01 1.03 25.89
CA VAL A 111 -10.78 0.25 25.95
C VAL A 111 -9.63 1.20 25.66
N ASP A 112 -8.53 0.98 26.35
CA ASP A 112 -7.33 1.81 26.22
C ASP A 112 -6.34 1.17 25.24
N ARG A 113 -6.54 -0.10 24.87
CA ARG A 113 -5.70 -0.83 23.91
C ARG A 113 -6.55 -1.60 22.88
N ILE A 114 -6.10 -1.62 21.63
CA ILE A 114 -6.54 -2.57 20.60
C ILE A 114 -5.30 -3.32 20.14
N HIS A 115 -5.29 -4.63 20.38
CA HIS A 115 -4.29 -5.53 19.81
C HIS A 115 -5.01 -6.49 18.85
N LEU A 116 -4.58 -6.49 17.59
CA LEU A 116 -5.17 -7.23 16.49
C LEU A 116 -4.07 -8.05 15.80
N GLU A 117 -4.27 -9.35 15.65
CA GLU A 117 -3.38 -10.23 14.91
C GLU A 117 -4.11 -10.82 13.71
N LEU A 118 -3.50 -10.74 12.54
CA LEU A 118 -3.92 -11.43 11.33
C LEU A 118 -2.95 -12.57 11.09
N LEU A 119 -3.48 -13.78 10.97
CA LEU A 119 -2.70 -15.01 10.87
C LEU A 119 -2.71 -15.56 9.45
N ASN A 120 -1.55 -16.05 8.99
CA ASN A 120 -1.32 -16.58 7.66
C ASN A 120 -1.70 -15.60 6.54
N VAL A 121 -1.20 -14.36 6.68
CA VAL A 121 -1.50 -13.25 5.78
C VAL A 121 -0.93 -13.50 4.38
N ARG A 122 -1.72 -13.15 3.36
CA ARG A 122 -1.33 -13.20 1.95
C ARG A 122 -1.76 -11.91 1.30
N GLY A 123 -0.80 -11.20 0.71
CA GLY A 123 -1.05 -10.00 -0.09
C GLY A 123 -1.32 -10.38 -1.55
N HIS A 124 -2.07 -9.55 -2.24
CA HIS A 124 -2.17 -9.62 -3.69
C HIS A 124 -0.87 -9.12 -4.31
N GLU A 125 -0.33 -9.82 -5.31
CA GLU A 125 0.99 -9.53 -5.89
C GLU A 125 1.08 -8.14 -6.56
N GLU A 126 -0.06 -7.60 -6.99
CA GLU A 126 -0.14 -6.41 -7.84
C GLU A 126 -0.72 -5.18 -7.15
N LEU A 127 -1.49 -5.39 -6.08
CA LEU A 127 -2.22 -4.31 -5.42
C LEU A 127 -1.40 -3.92 -4.20
N LEU A 128 -1.10 -2.62 -4.10
CA LEU A 128 -0.51 -2.04 -2.90
C LEU A 128 -1.41 -2.40 -1.71
N ASP A 129 -0.95 -3.34 -0.89
CA ASP A 129 -1.67 -3.77 0.29
C ASP A 129 -1.84 -2.56 1.23
N PRO A 130 -3.07 -2.12 1.51
CA PRO A 130 -3.30 -0.91 2.28
C PRO A 130 -2.81 -1.05 3.73
N SER A 131 -2.72 -2.26 4.31
CA SER A 131 -2.06 -2.41 5.63
C SER A 131 -0.57 -2.24 5.58
N LEU A 132 0.05 -2.69 4.49
CA LEU A 132 1.46 -2.45 4.28
C LEU A 132 1.73 -0.97 4.03
N GLY A 133 0.70 -0.15 3.75
CA GLY A 133 0.82 1.31 3.72
C GLY A 133 1.52 1.90 4.95
N ASP A 134 1.25 1.37 6.15
CA ASP A 134 1.97 1.73 7.38
C ASP A 134 3.36 1.10 7.48
N LEU A 135 3.53 -0.11 6.96
CA LEU A 135 4.83 -0.78 6.99
C LEU A 135 5.77 -0.25 5.91
N GLY A 136 5.31 0.36 4.83
CA GLY A 136 6.06 0.69 3.61
C GLY A 136 5.94 -0.38 2.52
N PRO A 137 6.77 -0.36 1.47
CA PRO A 137 6.68 -1.28 0.33
C PRO A 137 7.29 -2.67 0.66
N PHE A 138 6.93 -3.25 1.81
CA PHE A 138 7.42 -4.57 2.24
C PHE A 138 6.40 -5.62 1.83
N PRO A 139 6.75 -6.61 0.99
CA PRO A 139 5.79 -7.65 0.62
C PRO A 139 5.38 -8.47 1.84
N ALA A 140 4.08 -8.77 1.94
CA ALA A 140 3.49 -9.45 3.10
C ALA A 140 4.12 -10.81 3.38
N GLU A 141 4.64 -11.46 2.34
CA GLU A 141 5.17 -12.81 2.46
C GLU A 141 6.60 -12.82 3.00
N VAL A 142 7.48 -11.88 2.62
CA VAL A 142 8.89 -11.91 3.01
C VAL A 142 9.31 -10.89 4.05
N ALA A 143 8.53 -9.81 4.25
CA ALA A 143 8.85 -8.70 5.17
C ALA A 143 10.25 -8.08 4.96
N SER A 144 10.78 -8.05 3.74
CA SER A 144 12.09 -7.46 3.44
C SER A 144 11.96 -6.36 2.38
N PRO A 145 12.71 -5.25 2.49
CA PRO A 145 12.67 -4.21 1.48
C PRO A 145 13.39 -4.70 0.21
N PHE A 146 12.88 -4.30 -0.95
CA PHE A 146 13.52 -4.58 -2.25
C PHE A 146 13.85 -6.07 -2.43
N ASP A 147 12.94 -6.94 -2.03
CA ASP A 147 13.15 -8.37 -1.85
C ASP A 147 13.72 -9.09 -3.08
N ALA A 148 13.29 -8.74 -4.29
CA ALA A 148 13.77 -9.37 -5.53
C ALA A 148 14.58 -8.44 -6.45
N GLU A 149 14.89 -7.22 -6.00
CA GLU A 149 15.64 -6.26 -6.81
C GLU A 149 17.02 -6.81 -7.19
N GLY A 150 17.38 -6.72 -8.47
CA GLY A 150 18.62 -7.28 -9.01
C GLY A 150 18.53 -8.73 -9.48
N CYS A 151 17.46 -9.46 -9.19
CA CYS A 151 17.26 -10.82 -9.70
C CYS A 151 16.86 -10.80 -11.20
N ASN A 152 17.16 -11.88 -11.94
CA ASN A 152 16.92 -11.94 -13.39
C ASN A 152 15.46 -12.20 -13.77
N GLU A 153 14.81 -13.13 -13.05
CA GLU A 153 13.51 -13.69 -13.42
C GLU A 153 12.46 -13.56 -12.30
N VAL A 154 12.90 -13.19 -11.09
CA VAL A 154 12.05 -13.07 -9.91
C VAL A 154 11.70 -11.60 -9.73
N TYR A 155 10.39 -11.30 -9.74
CA TYR A 155 9.86 -9.95 -9.50
C TYR A 155 9.55 -9.71 -8.03
N HIS A 156 9.11 -10.75 -7.32
CA HIS A 156 8.90 -10.79 -5.87
C HIS A 156 9.10 -12.22 -5.39
N PHE A 157 9.43 -12.40 -4.11
CA PHE A 157 9.47 -13.71 -3.48
C PHE A 157 8.16 -14.01 -2.76
N SER A 158 7.70 -15.25 -2.92
CA SER A 158 6.53 -15.78 -2.25
C SER A 158 6.89 -16.85 -1.23
N ARG A 159 5.93 -17.23 -0.38
CA ARG A 159 6.07 -18.37 0.54
C ARG A 159 6.31 -19.70 -0.18
N TYR A 160 5.98 -19.80 -1.47
CA TYR A 160 6.25 -20.98 -2.28
C TYR A 160 7.71 -21.09 -2.70
N ASP A 161 8.48 -19.99 -2.58
CA ASP A 161 9.90 -19.95 -2.95
C ASP A 161 10.83 -20.35 -1.80
N TYR A 162 10.31 -20.49 -0.57
CA TYR A 162 11.15 -20.74 0.62
C TYR A 162 11.98 -22.01 0.52
N GLU A 163 11.41 -23.09 0.00
CA GLU A 163 12.17 -24.34 -0.20
C GLU A 163 13.34 -24.12 -1.18
N ALA A 164 13.11 -23.40 -2.28
CA ALA A 164 14.14 -23.09 -3.26
C ALA A 164 15.22 -22.15 -2.72
N LEU A 165 14.84 -21.25 -1.81
CA LEU A 165 15.73 -20.36 -1.07
C LEU A 165 16.49 -21.07 0.08
N GLY A 166 16.04 -22.26 0.50
CA GLY A 166 16.59 -22.95 1.68
C GLY A 166 16.12 -22.35 3.01
N LEU A 167 14.97 -21.69 3.02
CA LEU A 167 14.31 -21.11 4.19
C LEU A 167 13.24 -22.07 4.75
N PRO A 168 12.95 -22.00 6.07
CA PRO A 168 11.86 -22.79 6.63
C PRO A 168 10.50 -22.33 6.10
N PRO A 169 9.50 -23.22 6.00
CA PRO A 169 8.13 -22.79 5.77
C PRO A 169 7.69 -21.86 6.91
N ALA A 170 7.11 -20.72 6.56
CA ALA A 170 6.67 -19.72 7.52
C ALA A 170 5.28 -19.19 7.12
N GLU A 171 4.44 -18.94 8.12
CA GLU A 171 3.14 -18.32 7.94
C GLU A 171 3.26 -16.85 8.38
N PRO A 172 3.04 -15.88 7.47
CA PRO A 172 3.10 -14.47 7.81
C PRO A 172 2.06 -14.11 8.88
N LYS A 173 2.48 -13.32 9.87
CA LYS A 173 1.62 -12.78 10.92
C LYS A 173 1.73 -11.27 10.93
N LEU A 174 0.60 -10.58 10.76
CA LEU A 174 0.53 -9.12 10.83
C LEU A 174 -0.13 -8.72 12.14
N VAL A 175 0.51 -7.85 12.90
CA VAL A 175 0.06 -7.39 14.20
C VAL A 175 -0.15 -5.88 14.15
N PHE A 176 -1.27 -5.43 14.69
CA PHE A 176 -1.53 -4.04 14.99
C PHE A 176 -1.75 -3.89 16.49
N ASP A 177 -1.03 -2.97 17.10
CA ASP A 177 -1.18 -2.64 18.51
C ASP A 177 -1.31 -1.13 18.65
N TYR A 178 -2.43 -0.70 19.22
CA TYR A 178 -2.77 0.69 19.49
C TYR A 178 -2.99 0.83 20.99
N GLU A 179 -2.12 1.56 21.69
CA GLU A 179 -2.21 1.77 23.13
C GLU A 179 -2.32 3.25 23.46
N ILE A 180 -3.36 3.62 24.22
CA ILE A 180 -3.62 4.98 24.68
C ILE A 180 -3.03 5.15 26.08
N ASN A 181 -1.99 5.97 26.17
CA ASN A 181 -1.28 6.32 27.40
C ASN A 181 -1.52 7.79 27.75
N GLY A 182 -2.73 8.08 28.26
CA GLY A 182 -3.14 9.45 28.56
C GLY A 182 -3.52 10.22 27.30
N SER A 183 -2.68 11.18 26.88
CA SER A 183 -2.80 11.88 25.59
C SER A 183 -1.87 11.30 24.51
N GLU A 184 -0.98 10.38 24.87
CA GLU A 184 -0.10 9.70 23.92
C GLU A 184 -0.83 8.49 23.33
N LEU A 185 -0.69 8.29 22.03
CA LEU A 185 -1.09 7.08 21.33
C LEU A 185 0.18 6.43 20.78
N ASP A 186 0.52 5.27 21.35
CA ASP A 186 1.57 4.41 20.85
C ASP A 186 0.97 3.47 19.81
N VAL A 187 1.51 3.53 18.59
CA VAL A 187 1.08 2.67 17.48
C VAL A 187 2.23 1.76 17.09
N GLU A 188 1.98 0.46 17.05
CA GLU A 188 2.90 -0.55 16.52
C GLU A 188 2.18 -1.35 15.43
N VAL A 189 2.80 -1.44 14.26
CA VAL A 189 2.42 -2.36 13.19
C VAL A 189 3.61 -3.28 12.96
N ARG A 190 3.38 -4.60 12.95
CA ARG A 190 4.47 -5.58 12.85
C ARG A 190 4.09 -6.73 11.95
N LEU A 191 4.85 -6.93 10.87
CA LEU A 191 4.77 -8.10 10.01
C LEU A 191 5.91 -9.05 10.34
N GLU A 192 5.57 -10.27 10.77
CA GLU A 192 6.50 -11.30 11.19
C GLU A 192 6.39 -12.50 10.25
N VAL A 193 7.52 -12.92 9.68
CA VAL A 193 7.65 -14.12 8.86
C VAL A 193 8.77 -14.95 9.47
N ALA A 194 8.41 -15.83 10.40
CA ALA A 194 9.36 -16.53 11.26
C ALA A 194 10.45 -17.28 10.47
N GLY A 195 11.72 -17.00 10.75
CA GLY A 195 12.86 -17.60 10.07
C GLY A 195 13.16 -17.00 8.68
N VAL A 196 12.44 -15.96 8.27
CA VAL A 196 12.64 -15.21 7.03
C VAL A 196 13.04 -13.78 7.36
N SER A 197 12.10 -12.96 7.84
CA SER A 197 12.38 -11.63 8.40
C SER A 197 11.16 -11.04 9.13
N THR A 198 11.37 -9.94 9.85
CA THR A 198 10.33 -9.18 10.56
C THR A 198 10.46 -7.69 10.24
N VAL A 199 9.34 -7.01 9.94
CA VAL A 199 9.27 -5.54 9.85
C VAL A 199 8.37 -5.02 10.96
N LYS A 200 8.83 -3.98 11.64
CA LYS A 200 8.09 -3.30 12.69
C LYS A 200 8.09 -1.80 12.42
N ALA A 201 6.92 -1.20 12.23
CA ALA A 201 6.73 0.23 12.26
C ALA A 201 6.16 0.65 13.62
N THR A 202 6.74 1.69 14.22
CA THR A 202 6.23 2.30 15.44
C THR A 202 6.01 3.78 15.20
N ARG A 203 4.89 4.33 15.67
CA ARG A 203 4.58 5.77 15.58
C ARG A 203 4.30 6.33 16.97
N LYS A 204 4.66 7.60 17.13
CA LYS A 204 4.32 8.39 18.32
C LYS A 204 3.35 9.48 17.94
N GLU A 205 2.13 9.37 18.46
CA GLU A 205 1.06 10.30 18.17
C GLU A 205 0.53 10.96 19.44
N GLU A 206 0.09 12.21 19.32
CA GLU A 206 -0.65 12.92 20.37
C GLU A 206 -2.13 12.98 20.01
N LEU A 207 -2.99 12.50 20.91
CA LEU A 207 -4.45 12.57 20.77
C LEU A 207 -4.94 14.00 21.03
N LEU A 208 -5.62 14.59 20.04
CA LEU A 208 -6.24 15.91 20.17
C LEU A 208 -7.59 15.87 20.93
N GLY A 209 -8.03 14.67 21.32
CA GLY A 209 -9.20 14.46 22.18
C GLY A 209 -9.67 13.01 22.18
N GLY A 210 -10.35 12.60 23.26
CA GLY A 210 -10.84 11.24 23.43
C GLY A 210 -9.91 10.36 24.28
N SER A 211 -10.37 9.15 24.60
CA SER A 211 -9.66 8.19 25.46
C SER A 211 -10.14 6.76 25.20
N ASN A 212 -10.41 6.41 23.95
CA ASN A 212 -11.06 5.15 23.62
C ASN A 212 -10.56 4.59 22.30
N ALA A 213 -9.80 3.51 22.37
CA ALA A 213 -9.17 2.92 21.20
C ALA A 213 -10.20 2.44 20.15
N LEU A 214 -11.40 2.02 20.56
CA LEU A 214 -12.48 1.56 19.65
C LEU A 214 -13.07 2.62 18.70
N VAL A 215 -12.71 3.89 18.88
CA VAL A 215 -13.16 5.00 18.04
C VAL A 215 -12.00 5.87 17.55
N LEU A 216 -10.78 5.31 17.49
CA LEU A 216 -9.59 6.01 16.97
C LEU A 216 -9.77 6.47 15.53
N ASP A 217 -10.56 5.75 14.73
CA ASP A 217 -10.97 6.12 13.37
C ASP A 217 -11.68 7.49 13.28
N TYR A 218 -12.18 8.01 14.40
CA TYR A 218 -12.84 9.31 14.50
C TYR A 218 -12.05 10.34 15.32
N MET A 219 -10.84 9.99 15.78
CA MET A 219 -10.00 10.88 16.58
C MET A 219 -8.90 11.49 15.70
N SER A 220 -8.75 12.81 15.78
CA SER A 220 -7.58 13.49 15.21
C SER A 220 -6.37 13.28 16.11
N THR A 221 -5.23 12.95 15.50
CA THR A 221 -3.94 12.84 16.17
C THR A 221 -2.89 13.70 15.48
N GLU A 222 -1.83 14.06 16.20
CA GLU A 222 -0.63 14.68 15.64
C GLU A 222 0.53 13.69 15.70
N ILE A 223 1.11 13.39 14.55
CA ILE A 223 2.18 12.40 14.38
C ILE A 223 3.51 13.14 14.36
N SER A 224 4.33 12.89 15.38
CA SER A 224 5.63 13.56 15.55
C SER A 224 6.79 12.78 14.92
N GLY A 225 6.64 11.47 14.78
CA GLY A 225 7.65 10.62 14.15
C GLY A 225 7.22 9.16 14.03
N GLU A 226 7.99 8.45 13.21
CA GLU A 226 7.84 7.03 12.90
C GLU A 226 9.23 6.36 12.94
N LYS A 227 9.29 5.11 13.39
CA LYS A 227 10.46 4.24 13.24
C LYS A 227 10.03 2.96 12.57
N VAL A 228 10.61 2.67 11.41
CA VAL A 228 10.51 1.37 10.72
C VAL A 228 11.79 0.59 10.97
N GLU A 229 11.67 -0.65 11.43
CA GLU A 229 12.78 -1.55 11.75
C GLU A 229 12.58 -2.88 11.03
N VAL A 230 13.58 -3.29 10.26
CA VAL A 230 13.63 -4.57 9.56
C VAL A 230 14.65 -5.45 10.28
N ILE A 231 14.27 -6.67 10.62
CA ILE A 231 15.12 -7.69 11.24
C ILE A 231 15.19 -8.86 10.27
N ASP A 232 16.32 -9.02 9.61
CA ASP A 232 16.58 -10.18 8.75
C ASP A 232 16.87 -11.42 9.60
N GLU A 233 16.15 -12.51 9.35
CA GLU A 233 16.29 -13.79 10.06
C GLU A 233 16.93 -14.87 9.17
N GLY A 234 17.44 -14.48 7.99
CA GLY A 234 18.15 -15.35 7.04
C GLY A 234 17.79 -15.11 5.58
N PHE A 235 16.74 -14.33 5.31
CA PHE A 235 16.25 -14.03 3.96
C PHE A 235 17.31 -13.38 3.07
N VAL A 236 18.01 -12.35 3.53
CA VAL A 236 18.98 -11.59 2.72
C VAL A 236 20.06 -12.51 2.16
N LYS A 237 20.62 -13.39 3.00
CA LYS A 237 21.63 -14.35 2.58
C LYS A 237 21.06 -15.36 1.59
N ALA A 238 19.87 -15.89 1.86
CA ALA A 238 19.20 -16.86 0.99
C ALA A 238 18.91 -16.25 -0.40
N ARG A 239 18.37 -15.04 -0.45
CA ARG A 239 18.16 -14.26 -1.68
C ARG A 239 19.45 -14.09 -2.46
N ASN A 240 20.51 -13.61 -1.81
CA ASN A 240 21.78 -13.35 -2.47
C ASN A 240 22.35 -14.62 -3.11
N GLN A 241 22.30 -15.75 -2.40
CA GLN A 241 22.75 -17.05 -2.89
C GLN A 241 21.92 -17.56 -4.06
N PHE A 242 20.60 -17.46 -3.95
CA PHE A 242 19.68 -17.89 -4.98
C PHE A 242 19.84 -17.08 -6.27
N CYS A 243 19.78 -15.75 -6.18
CA CYS A 243 19.86 -14.90 -7.36
C CYS A 243 21.26 -14.85 -7.98
N ALA A 244 22.33 -14.93 -7.17
CA ALA A 244 23.68 -15.07 -7.70
C ALA A 244 23.85 -16.37 -8.51
N ARG A 245 23.35 -17.50 -7.96
CA ARG A 245 23.38 -18.81 -8.65
C ARG A 245 22.56 -18.78 -9.94
N ALA A 246 21.35 -18.25 -9.91
CA ALA A 246 20.48 -18.14 -11.07
C ALA A 246 21.10 -17.27 -12.18
N ALA A 247 21.86 -16.23 -11.81
CA ALA A 247 22.55 -15.36 -12.75
C ALA A 247 23.94 -15.84 -13.17
N GLY A 248 24.48 -16.91 -12.57
CA GLY A 248 25.84 -17.40 -12.85
C GLY A 248 26.94 -16.44 -12.41
N ILE A 249 26.72 -15.67 -11.34
CA ILE A 249 27.67 -14.72 -10.76
C ILE A 249 27.95 -15.08 -9.29
N ASP A 250 28.98 -14.47 -8.69
CA ASP A 250 29.21 -14.60 -7.25
C ASP A 250 28.28 -13.68 -6.43
N GLU A 251 28.14 -13.97 -5.13
CA GLU A 251 27.24 -13.24 -4.23
C GLU A 251 27.59 -11.74 -4.12
N ASN A 252 28.88 -11.36 -4.15
CA ASN A 252 29.25 -9.95 -4.07
C ASN A 252 28.90 -9.20 -5.35
N ALA A 253 29.08 -9.83 -6.50
CA ALA A 253 28.62 -9.30 -7.78
C ALA A 253 27.09 -9.13 -7.79
N PHE A 254 26.34 -10.08 -7.21
CA PHE A 254 24.89 -9.93 -7.06
C PHE A 254 24.52 -8.77 -6.11
N VAL A 255 25.18 -8.63 -4.96
CA VAL A 255 24.91 -7.50 -4.06
C VAL A 255 25.10 -6.17 -4.77
N GLN A 256 26.15 -6.01 -5.57
CA GLN A 256 26.34 -4.78 -6.35
C GLN A 256 25.20 -4.57 -7.37
N ARG A 257 24.80 -5.62 -8.07
CA ARG A 257 23.65 -5.61 -8.98
C ARG A 257 22.35 -5.18 -8.29
N HIS A 258 22.08 -5.74 -7.11
CA HIS A 258 20.94 -5.37 -6.27
C HIS A 258 20.97 -3.89 -5.92
N MET A 259 22.12 -3.36 -5.49
CA MET A 259 22.27 -1.94 -5.18
C MET A 259 22.04 -1.03 -6.40
N ASP A 260 22.50 -1.44 -7.58
CA ASP A 260 22.28 -0.71 -8.83
C ASP A 260 20.79 -0.69 -9.21
N ALA A 261 20.09 -1.81 -9.03
CA ALA A 261 18.63 -1.91 -9.23
C ALA A 261 17.85 -1.02 -8.26
N VAL A 262 18.17 -1.06 -6.96
CA VAL A 262 17.54 -0.19 -5.96
C VAL A 262 17.76 1.28 -6.29
N GLN A 263 18.99 1.69 -6.61
CA GLN A 263 19.26 3.08 -7.00
C GLN A 263 18.47 3.48 -8.25
N ARG A 264 18.37 2.59 -9.25
CA ARG A 264 17.60 2.84 -10.47
C ARG A 264 16.11 2.96 -10.20
N LEU A 265 15.57 2.15 -9.30
CA LEU A 265 14.18 2.21 -8.86
C LEU A 265 13.88 3.54 -8.14
N MET A 266 14.78 4.00 -7.27
CA MET A 266 14.62 5.32 -6.64
C MET A 266 14.61 6.46 -7.69
N GLN A 267 15.50 6.40 -8.68
CA GLN A 267 15.54 7.37 -9.77
C GLN A 267 14.29 7.34 -10.66
N HIS A 268 13.63 6.18 -10.77
CA HIS A 268 12.33 6.09 -11.43
C HIS A 268 11.30 7.00 -10.75
N TYR A 269 11.29 7.00 -9.42
CA TYR A 269 10.46 7.89 -8.60
C TYR A 269 11.09 9.28 -8.38
N GLY A 270 12.13 9.66 -9.12
CA GLY A 270 12.73 11.00 -8.99
C GLY A 270 13.48 11.22 -7.68
N LEU A 271 13.95 10.15 -7.04
CA LEU A 271 14.67 10.20 -5.76
C LEU A 271 16.10 9.68 -5.88
N GLN A 272 16.98 10.21 -5.04
CA GLN A 272 18.33 9.69 -4.82
C GLN A 272 18.70 9.79 -3.34
N MET A 273 19.23 8.69 -2.79
CA MET A 273 19.87 8.66 -1.47
C MET A 273 21.33 9.11 -1.57
N ASP A 274 21.81 9.72 -0.50
CA ASP A 274 23.23 10.02 -0.33
C ASP A 274 24.09 8.75 -0.17
N ALA A 275 25.41 8.92 -0.30
CA ALA A 275 26.36 7.82 -0.31
C ALA A 275 26.45 7.08 1.03
N ASP A 276 26.26 7.77 2.17
CA ASP A 276 26.39 7.18 3.49
C ASP A 276 25.19 6.28 3.79
N SER A 277 23.97 6.73 3.45
CA SER A 277 22.78 5.91 3.56
C SER A 277 22.78 4.74 2.56
N MET A 278 23.25 4.93 1.33
CA MET A 278 23.45 3.81 0.40
C MET A 278 24.51 2.81 0.90
N ALA A 279 25.54 3.27 1.61
CA ALA A 279 26.54 2.39 2.21
C ALA A 279 25.97 1.61 3.40
N ALA A 280 25.11 2.22 4.22
CA ALA A 280 24.41 1.55 5.31
C ALA A 280 23.45 0.47 4.77
N TYR A 281 22.65 0.80 3.74
CA TYR A 281 21.77 -0.17 3.09
C TYR A 281 22.57 -1.30 2.42
N ARG A 282 23.69 -1.01 1.74
CA ARG A 282 24.56 -2.06 1.16
C ARG A 282 25.07 -3.05 2.20
N ARG A 283 25.42 -2.60 3.41
CA ARG A 283 25.83 -3.50 4.51
C ARG A 283 24.69 -4.44 4.90
N PHE A 284 23.47 -3.91 5.07
CA PHE A 284 22.29 -4.74 5.29
C PHE A 284 22.07 -5.73 4.14
N ALA A 285 22.04 -5.26 2.90
CA ALA A 285 21.79 -6.11 1.72
C ALA A 285 22.86 -7.19 1.48
N ARG A 286 24.07 -7.02 2.04
CA ARG A 286 25.15 -8.03 1.99
C ARG A 286 25.05 -9.01 3.15
N ASP A 287 24.92 -8.49 4.38
CA ASP A 287 25.20 -9.24 5.60
C ASP A 287 23.93 -9.65 6.37
N GLY A 288 22.75 -9.14 5.99
CA GLY A 288 21.52 -9.30 6.77
C GLY A 288 21.51 -8.39 8.00
N GLY A 289 20.92 -8.83 9.11
CA GLY A 289 20.87 -8.13 10.40
C GLY A 289 19.69 -7.16 10.56
N THR A 290 19.86 -6.13 11.40
CA THR A 290 18.82 -5.13 11.66
C THR A 290 19.06 -3.83 10.91
N LEU A 291 18.04 -3.32 10.21
CA LEU A 291 18.05 -2.03 9.54
C LEU A 291 16.89 -1.17 10.08
N GLY A 292 17.22 -0.01 10.63
CA GLY A 292 16.23 0.96 11.10
C GLY A 292 16.14 2.18 10.19
N LEU A 293 14.94 2.76 10.06
CA LEU A 293 14.69 4.06 9.47
C LEU A 293 13.83 4.86 10.45
N ASN A 294 14.40 5.92 11.01
CA ASN A 294 13.68 6.86 11.86
C ASN A 294 13.30 8.09 11.05
N VAL A 295 12.04 8.49 11.17
CA VAL A 295 11.44 9.65 10.53
C VAL A 295 10.96 10.59 11.62
N ALA A 296 11.42 11.83 11.60
CA ALA A 296 10.89 12.89 12.46
C ALA A 296 10.20 13.95 11.61
N TYR A 297 9.00 14.36 12.01
CA TYR A 297 8.21 15.38 11.33
C TYR A 297 8.34 16.73 12.03
N SER A 298 8.58 17.79 11.26
CA SER A 298 8.64 19.15 11.81
C SER A 298 8.02 20.15 10.83
N PRO A 299 6.79 20.66 11.09
CA PRO A 299 5.96 20.39 12.27
C PRO A 299 5.41 18.94 12.30
N ALA A 300 4.84 18.53 13.44
CA ALA A 300 4.07 17.29 13.53
C ALA A 300 2.91 17.29 12.51
N LEU A 301 2.57 16.11 11.98
CA LEU A 301 1.56 15.96 10.95
C LEU A 301 0.21 15.58 11.54
N PRO A 302 -0.90 16.28 11.20
CA PRO A 302 -2.24 15.78 11.50
C PRO A 302 -2.47 14.42 10.82
N SER A 303 -3.12 13.48 11.50
CA SER A 303 -3.39 12.14 10.96
C SER A 303 -4.21 12.17 9.66
N GLU A 304 -5.04 13.19 9.45
CA GLU A 304 -5.87 13.32 8.25
C GLU A 304 -5.04 13.57 6.98
N VAL A 305 -3.83 14.12 7.10
CA VAL A 305 -2.94 14.41 5.95
C VAL A 305 -1.73 13.48 5.92
N PHE A 306 -1.55 12.63 6.93
CA PHE A 306 -0.36 11.81 7.10
C PHE A 306 -0.03 10.95 5.88
N TYR A 307 -0.99 10.17 5.39
CA TYR A 307 -0.77 9.27 4.25
C TYR A 307 -0.53 10.01 2.94
N ASP A 308 -1.21 11.15 2.73
CA ASP A 308 -0.97 12.01 1.56
C ASP A 308 0.45 12.59 1.57
N VAL A 309 0.91 13.01 2.75
CA VAL A 309 2.27 13.53 2.95
C VAL A 309 3.28 12.40 2.76
N ARG A 310 3.08 11.22 3.37
CA ARG A 310 3.98 10.05 3.23
C ARG A 310 4.16 9.61 1.78
N GLY A 311 3.12 9.68 0.96
CA GLY A 311 3.16 9.32 -0.46
C GLY A 311 3.74 10.39 -1.40
N SER A 312 3.99 11.61 -0.91
CA SER A 312 4.45 12.73 -1.74
C SER A 312 5.95 12.97 -1.64
N ILE A 313 6.62 13.23 -2.77
CA ILE A 313 8.04 13.65 -2.78
C ILE A 313 8.20 15.04 -2.15
N GLU A 314 7.18 15.89 -2.21
CA GLU A 314 7.21 17.26 -1.70
C GLU A 314 7.33 17.30 -0.16
N SER A 315 6.86 16.23 0.49
CA SER A 315 6.91 16.09 1.94
C SER A 315 8.31 15.80 2.49
N LEU A 316 9.26 15.43 1.64
CA LEU A 316 10.65 15.18 2.06
C LEU A 316 11.24 16.39 2.80
N SER A 317 10.78 17.60 2.46
CA SER A 317 11.17 18.84 3.14
C SER A 317 10.67 18.96 4.59
N GLN A 318 9.65 18.19 4.96
CA GLN A 318 9.02 18.16 6.29
C GLN A 318 9.55 17.02 7.17
N MET A 319 10.43 16.19 6.62
CA MET A 319 10.92 14.97 7.25
C MET A 319 12.43 15.06 7.50
N THR A 320 12.86 14.62 8.69
CA THR A 320 14.27 14.29 8.95
C THR A 320 14.39 12.78 9.03
N LEU A 321 15.19 12.19 8.14
CA LEU A 321 15.38 10.75 8.04
C LEU A 321 16.72 10.35 8.64
N ARG A 322 16.74 9.30 9.47
CA ARG A 322 17.98 8.70 9.98
C ARG A 322 17.94 7.19 9.78
N MET A 323 18.92 6.67 9.06
CA MET A 323 19.08 5.22 8.89
C MET A 323 19.99 4.68 9.99
N GLU A 324 19.58 3.57 10.59
CA GLU A 324 20.29 2.90 11.68
C GLU A 324 20.72 1.49 11.28
N ARG A 325 21.96 1.12 11.60
CA ARG A 325 22.54 -0.20 11.35
C ARG A 325 23.65 -0.45 12.37
N ASP A 326 23.59 -1.55 13.11
CA ASP A 326 24.64 -1.99 14.04
C ASP A 326 25.17 -0.85 14.95
N GLU A 327 24.26 -0.18 15.66
CA GLU A 327 24.51 1.00 16.53
C GLU A 327 24.98 2.28 15.80
N GLN A 328 25.22 2.23 14.49
CA GLN A 328 25.51 3.42 13.68
C GLN A 328 24.21 4.07 13.22
N SER A 329 24.12 5.39 13.35
CA SER A 329 23.00 6.20 12.88
C SER A 329 23.52 7.26 11.91
N VAL A 330 23.12 7.17 10.64
CA VAL A 330 23.48 8.13 9.58
C VAL A 330 22.28 9.00 9.25
N LEU A 331 22.52 10.31 9.05
CA LEU A 331 21.49 11.20 8.52
C LEU A 331 21.25 10.83 7.06
N THR A 332 20.01 10.52 6.71
CA THR A 332 19.63 10.17 5.34
C THR A 332 19.15 11.42 4.62
N LEU A 333 19.85 11.77 3.55
CA LEU A 333 19.47 12.85 2.65
C LEU A 333 18.86 12.25 1.39
N LEU A 334 17.54 12.43 1.26
CA LEU A 334 16.83 12.18 0.00
C LEU A 334 16.84 13.46 -0.82
N SER A 335 17.51 13.41 -1.97
CA SER A 335 17.56 14.51 -2.93
C SER A 335 16.61 14.22 -4.09
N PRO A 336 15.79 15.20 -4.52
CA PRO A 336 15.04 15.07 -5.74
C PRO A 336 16.02 15.06 -6.93
N VAL A 337 15.80 14.15 -7.87
CA VAL A 337 16.52 14.07 -9.14
C VAL A 337 15.53 14.10 -10.28
N ARG A 338 16.02 14.34 -11.49
CA ARG A 338 15.19 14.20 -12.68
C ARG A 338 14.72 12.75 -12.76
N GLU A 339 13.40 12.55 -12.73
CA GLU A 339 12.78 11.25 -12.96
C GLU A 339 13.37 10.60 -14.21
N ARG A 340 13.74 9.34 -14.06
CA ARG A 340 14.23 8.50 -15.15
C ARG A 340 13.26 7.33 -15.29
N PRO A 341 12.16 7.47 -16.05
CA PRO A 341 11.18 6.40 -16.19
C PRO A 341 11.81 5.08 -16.63
N LEU A 342 11.30 3.95 -16.13
CA LEU A 342 11.68 2.61 -16.57
C LEU A 342 10.59 2.12 -17.51
N ALA A 343 10.91 1.98 -18.80
CA ALA A 343 9.95 1.51 -19.78
C ALA A 343 9.59 0.05 -19.48
N GLY A 344 8.29 -0.26 -19.35
CA GLY A 344 7.82 -1.60 -19.01
C GLY A 344 7.78 -1.91 -17.51
N MET A 345 7.85 -0.91 -16.63
CA MET A 345 7.70 -1.15 -15.19
C MET A 345 6.32 -1.72 -14.82
N ASP A 346 5.32 -1.51 -15.65
CA ASP A 346 3.98 -2.12 -15.59
C ASP A 346 3.95 -3.60 -16.02
N SER A 347 5.02 -4.13 -16.63
CA SER A 347 5.05 -5.47 -17.22
C SER A 347 5.51 -6.59 -16.27
N ARG A 348 5.55 -6.35 -14.96
CA ARG A 348 6.02 -7.31 -13.92
C ARG A 348 7.42 -7.87 -14.20
N LEU A 349 8.27 -7.07 -14.84
CA LEU A 349 9.64 -7.46 -15.09
C LEU A 349 10.54 -6.96 -13.96
N PRO A 350 11.52 -7.77 -13.51
CA PRO A 350 12.49 -7.32 -12.55
C PRO A 350 13.22 -6.06 -13.03
N THR A 351 13.47 -5.11 -12.14
CA THR A 351 14.15 -3.84 -12.47
C THR A 351 15.46 -4.06 -13.21
N TRP A 352 16.20 -5.11 -12.85
CA TRP A 352 17.46 -5.45 -13.51
C TRP A 352 17.27 -5.75 -15.01
N LEU A 353 16.25 -6.54 -15.37
CA LEU A 353 15.97 -6.84 -16.77
C LEU A 353 15.55 -5.59 -17.55
N LEU A 354 14.81 -4.69 -16.91
CA LEU A 354 14.45 -3.40 -17.49
C LEU A 354 15.69 -2.53 -17.73
N MET A 355 16.65 -2.54 -16.79
CA MET A 355 17.94 -1.86 -16.94
C MET A 355 18.76 -2.43 -18.09
N GLU A 356 18.83 -3.76 -18.23
CA GLU A 356 19.54 -4.39 -19.36
C GLU A 356 18.92 -4.00 -20.71
N ARG A 357 17.58 -3.94 -20.79
CA ARG A 357 16.88 -3.45 -22.00
C ARG A 357 17.18 -1.99 -22.29
N GLU A 358 17.19 -1.14 -21.27
CA GLU A 358 17.55 0.27 -21.39
C GLU A 358 18.99 0.43 -21.92
N GLN A 359 19.95 -0.31 -21.35
CA GLN A 359 21.35 -0.29 -21.78
C GLN A 359 21.53 -0.79 -23.22
N ALA A 360 20.84 -1.88 -23.59
CA ALA A 360 20.88 -2.41 -24.95
C ALA A 360 20.28 -1.42 -25.97
N ALA A 361 19.23 -0.68 -25.60
CA ALA A 361 18.66 0.36 -26.44
C ALA A 361 19.61 1.54 -26.63
N LEU A 362 20.29 1.99 -25.56
CA LEU A 362 21.31 3.05 -25.63
C LEU A 362 22.50 2.63 -26.50
N ALA A 363 23.00 1.40 -26.35
CA ALA A 363 24.10 0.89 -27.16
C ALA A 363 23.77 0.85 -28.67
N LYS A 364 22.53 0.50 -29.03
CA LYS A 364 22.06 0.55 -30.43
C LYS A 364 22.04 1.97 -30.99
N GLN A 365 21.59 2.95 -30.20
CA GLN A 365 21.56 4.36 -30.60
C GLN A 365 22.97 4.94 -30.80
N GLU A 366 23.93 4.54 -29.95
CA GLU A 366 25.34 4.95 -30.11
C GLU A 366 25.98 4.32 -31.35
N GLY A 367 25.65 3.06 -31.66
CA GLY A 367 26.09 2.37 -32.87
C GLY A 367 25.57 3.05 -34.15
N GLU A 368 24.29 3.40 -34.21
CA GLU A 368 23.69 4.08 -35.37
C GLU A 368 24.25 5.49 -35.59
N ARG A 369 24.61 6.21 -34.51
CA ARG A 369 25.21 7.55 -34.60
C ARG A 369 26.68 7.53 -35.05
N SER A 370 27.34 6.39 -34.88
CA SER A 370 28.76 6.22 -35.18
C SER A 370 29.03 5.77 -36.61
N ASP A 371 27.99 5.49 -37.41
CA ASP A 371 28.15 5.23 -38.84
C ASP A 371 28.31 6.58 -39.57
N PRO A 372 29.51 6.95 -40.04
CA PRO A 372 29.71 8.22 -40.73
C PRO A 372 28.94 8.14 -42.04
N SER A 373 27.76 8.78 -42.08
CA SER A 373 27.08 9.09 -43.33
C SER A 373 28.15 9.65 -44.28
N PRO A 374 28.43 9.00 -45.42
CA PRO A 374 29.52 9.41 -46.30
C PRO A 374 29.27 10.88 -46.64
N ALA A 375 30.25 11.72 -46.30
CA ALA A 375 30.18 13.14 -46.54
C ALA A 375 29.75 13.36 -48.00
N PRO A 376 28.71 14.16 -48.29
CA PRO A 376 28.43 14.50 -49.67
C PRO A 376 29.70 15.13 -50.23
N LEU A 377 30.22 14.55 -51.31
CA LEU A 377 31.34 15.11 -52.07
C LEU A 377 30.95 16.52 -52.50
N VAL A 378 31.42 17.52 -51.74
CA VAL A 378 31.32 18.92 -52.12
C VAL A 378 32.36 19.14 -53.20
N THR A 379 31.95 18.98 -54.45
CA THR A 379 32.71 19.41 -55.61
C THR A 379 32.89 20.92 -55.54
N ARG A 380 34.10 21.36 -55.18
CA ARG A 380 34.49 22.77 -55.12
C ARG A 380 34.62 23.32 -56.53
N ALA A 381 33.53 23.86 -57.07
CA ALA A 381 33.54 24.63 -58.32
C ALA A 381 33.87 26.10 -58.03
N SER A 382 34.89 26.59 -58.73
CA SER A 382 35.37 27.97 -58.72
C SER A 382 34.32 28.94 -59.28
N ALA A 383 34.32 30.17 -58.76
CA ALA A 383 33.27 31.17 -58.89
C ALA A 383 33.09 31.78 -60.30
N ALA A 384 31.86 32.19 -60.59
CA ALA A 384 31.54 33.36 -61.43
C ALA A 384 30.30 34.08 -60.85
N PRO A 385 30.20 35.42 -60.92
CA PRO A 385 29.12 36.18 -60.32
C PRO A 385 27.93 36.26 -61.28
N SER A 386 26.71 36.05 -60.79
CA SER A 386 25.49 36.40 -61.53
C SER A 386 24.32 36.69 -60.59
N VAL A 387 23.94 37.97 -60.62
CA VAL A 387 22.58 38.52 -60.62
C VAL A 387 21.59 37.98 -59.58
N THR A 388 21.34 38.83 -58.59
CA THR A 388 20.22 38.79 -57.65
C THR A 388 18.89 38.78 -58.41
N LYS A 389 18.07 37.74 -58.19
CA LYS A 389 16.64 37.71 -58.53
C LYS A 389 15.86 37.49 -57.22
N PRO A 390 14.77 38.25 -56.93
CA PRO A 390 13.99 38.06 -55.72
C PRO A 390 13.23 36.73 -55.80
N ILE A 391 13.44 35.85 -54.83
CA ILE A 391 12.68 34.61 -54.68
C ILE A 391 11.64 34.81 -53.56
N GLU A 392 10.41 34.59 -53.99
CA GLU A 392 9.15 34.52 -53.29
C GLU A 392 9.18 33.46 -52.15
N PRO A 393 8.52 33.68 -51.00
CA PRO A 393 8.59 32.76 -49.87
C PRO A 393 7.96 31.41 -50.20
N ALA A 394 8.78 30.35 -50.18
CA ALA A 394 8.33 28.98 -50.31
C ALA A 394 7.47 28.59 -49.08
N VAL A 395 6.25 28.17 -49.36
CA VAL A 395 5.31 27.58 -48.41
C VAL A 395 5.91 26.28 -47.85
N VAL A 396 6.11 26.23 -46.54
CA VAL A 396 6.48 25.03 -45.80
C VAL A 396 5.33 24.01 -45.89
N PRO A 397 5.55 22.77 -46.36
CA PRO A 397 4.53 21.74 -46.27
C PRO A 397 4.33 21.39 -44.79
N ARG A 398 3.11 21.59 -44.30
CA ARG A 398 2.66 21.13 -42.99
C ARG A 398 2.70 19.60 -43.01
N SER A 399 3.58 19.00 -42.22
CA SER A 399 3.57 17.56 -41.98
C SER A 399 2.25 17.19 -41.29
N GLU A 400 1.47 16.37 -42.00
CA GLU A 400 0.25 15.73 -41.53
C GLU A 400 0.59 14.79 -40.36
N PRO A 401 -0.10 14.84 -39.21
CA PRO A 401 0.10 13.86 -38.15
C PRO A 401 -0.30 12.48 -38.68
N ALA A 402 0.59 11.50 -38.43
CA ALA A 402 0.37 10.11 -38.78
C ALA A 402 -0.99 9.64 -38.26
N ARG A 403 -1.84 9.16 -39.18
CA ARG A 403 -3.05 8.41 -38.85
C ARG A 403 -2.63 7.19 -38.03
N ALA A 404 -3.11 7.13 -36.79
CA ALA A 404 -3.12 5.90 -36.02
C ALA A 404 -3.82 4.82 -36.85
N SER A 405 -3.10 3.75 -37.14
CA SER A 405 -3.66 2.53 -37.68
C SER A 405 -4.63 1.96 -36.65
N ALA A 406 -5.91 1.89 -37.02
CA ALA A 406 -6.91 1.15 -36.29
C ALA A 406 -6.54 -0.34 -36.29
N SER A 407 -5.93 -0.82 -35.21
CA SER A 407 -6.03 -2.24 -34.86
C SER A 407 -7.45 -2.47 -34.36
N ARG A 408 -8.26 -3.04 -35.23
CA ARG A 408 -9.41 -3.85 -34.84
C ARG A 408 -8.89 -5.10 -34.15
N ASP A 409 -9.67 -5.56 -33.19
CA ASP A 409 -9.55 -6.80 -32.39
C ASP A 409 -8.94 -6.60 -31.00
N ASP A 410 -9.70 -5.92 -30.13
CA ASP A 410 -9.68 -6.11 -28.66
C ASP A 410 -11.05 -5.78 -28.01
N ASP A 411 -12.13 -5.81 -28.80
CA ASP A 411 -13.50 -5.67 -28.29
C ASP A 411 -14.06 -7.06 -27.93
N ASP A 412 -13.65 -7.65 -26.80
CA ASP A 412 -14.49 -8.65 -26.12
C ASP A 412 -14.25 -8.82 -24.60
N TRP A 413 -13.79 -7.78 -23.90
CA TRP A 413 -13.91 -7.74 -22.43
C TRP A 413 -15.23 -7.06 -22.03
N ILE A 414 -16.33 -7.78 -22.23
CA ILE A 414 -17.63 -7.36 -21.70
C ILE A 414 -17.63 -7.63 -20.19
N VAL A 415 -17.35 -6.58 -19.40
CA VAL A 415 -17.66 -6.52 -17.96
C VAL A 415 -19.16 -6.77 -17.78
N ARG A 416 -19.51 -7.97 -17.31
CA ARG A 416 -20.87 -8.27 -16.87
C ARG A 416 -21.09 -7.64 -15.50
N GLY A 417 -21.83 -6.54 -15.49
CA GLY A 417 -22.34 -5.89 -14.29
C GLY A 417 -21.93 -4.43 -14.16
N ARG A 418 -22.21 -3.60 -15.18
CA ARG A 418 -22.08 -2.15 -15.03
C ARG A 418 -23.08 -1.71 -13.94
N ASP A 419 -22.55 -1.34 -12.77
CA ASP A 419 -23.33 -0.76 -11.69
C ASP A 419 -24.15 0.41 -12.26
N PRO A 420 -25.49 0.38 -12.18
CA PRO A 420 -26.36 1.39 -12.80
C PRO A 420 -26.12 2.80 -12.25
N GLU A 421 -25.40 2.94 -11.14
CA GLU A 421 -25.09 4.23 -10.52
C GLU A 421 -23.78 4.85 -11.05
N GLN A 422 -23.00 4.12 -11.86
CA GLN A 422 -21.79 4.64 -12.47
C GLN A 422 -22.11 5.63 -13.60
N LEU A 423 -21.53 6.82 -13.48
CA LEU A 423 -21.58 7.88 -14.47
C LEU A 423 -20.33 7.82 -15.35
N ASP A 424 -20.55 7.79 -16.66
CA ASP A 424 -19.49 7.97 -17.64
C ASP A 424 -19.06 9.43 -17.78
N TRP A 425 -18.01 9.66 -18.58
CA TRP A 425 -17.46 10.99 -18.81
C TRP A 425 -18.53 12.00 -19.27
N ASN A 426 -19.42 11.61 -20.17
CA ASN A 426 -20.40 12.54 -20.75
C ASN A 426 -21.55 12.83 -19.77
N ALA A 427 -21.88 11.87 -18.90
CA ALA A 427 -22.89 12.00 -17.86
C ALA A 427 -22.51 13.00 -16.76
N LEU A 428 -21.25 13.42 -16.68
CA LEU A 428 -20.78 14.45 -15.75
C LEU A 428 -21.17 15.88 -16.14
N ARG A 429 -21.38 16.17 -17.42
CA ARG A 429 -21.72 17.53 -17.89
C ARG A 429 -22.90 18.20 -17.16
N PRO A 430 -24.05 17.52 -16.92
CA PRO A 430 -25.15 18.11 -16.15
C PRO A 430 -24.87 18.22 -14.63
N LEU A 431 -23.72 17.76 -14.15
CA LEU A 431 -23.33 17.78 -12.73
C LEU A 431 -22.31 18.88 -12.41
N VAL A 432 -22.00 19.77 -13.36
CA VAL A 432 -21.18 20.96 -13.08
C VAL A 432 -21.85 21.79 -11.97
N GLY A 433 -21.06 22.15 -10.96
CA GLY A 433 -21.49 22.80 -9.72
C GLY A 433 -21.99 21.84 -8.63
N LYS A 434 -21.92 20.51 -8.83
CA LYS A 434 -22.32 19.51 -7.84
C LYS A 434 -21.11 18.72 -7.34
N GLN A 435 -21.24 18.17 -6.14
CA GLN A 435 -20.29 17.20 -5.62
C GLN A 435 -20.54 15.82 -6.24
N VAL A 436 -19.46 15.17 -6.62
CA VAL A 436 -19.44 13.80 -7.14
C VAL A 436 -18.28 13.05 -6.49
N ARG A 437 -18.40 11.73 -6.39
CA ARG A 437 -17.26 10.86 -6.06
C ARG A 437 -16.58 10.46 -7.37
N LEU A 438 -15.38 10.95 -7.59
CA LEU A 438 -14.60 10.79 -8.82
C LEU A 438 -13.56 9.68 -8.66
N TYR A 439 -13.48 8.77 -9.63
CA TYR A 439 -12.52 7.67 -9.66
C TYR A 439 -11.56 7.85 -10.85
N THR A 440 -10.25 7.74 -10.61
CA THR A 440 -9.20 7.98 -11.61
C THR A 440 -8.22 6.82 -11.70
N GLN A 441 -7.44 6.72 -12.78
CA GLN A 441 -6.49 5.63 -12.99
C GLN A 441 -5.36 5.56 -11.96
N HIS A 442 -5.04 6.66 -11.28
CA HIS A 442 -3.84 6.77 -10.41
C HIS A 442 -4.18 7.05 -8.95
N GLY A 443 -5.43 6.87 -8.54
CA GLY A 443 -5.81 7.10 -7.15
C GLY A 443 -7.26 6.75 -6.89
N GLY A 444 -7.53 6.38 -5.64
CA GLY A 444 -8.85 5.99 -5.17
C GLY A 444 -9.89 7.11 -5.24
N ALA A 445 -11.10 6.77 -4.81
CA ALA A 445 -12.28 7.63 -4.89
C ALA A 445 -12.07 8.98 -4.18
N ARG A 446 -12.33 10.11 -4.86
CA ARG A 446 -12.26 11.45 -4.25
C ARG A 446 -13.59 12.17 -4.35
N VAL A 447 -14.06 12.75 -3.24
CA VAL A 447 -15.21 13.66 -3.26
C VAL A 447 -14.76 15.03 -3.76
N VAL A 448 -15.29 15.45 -4.92
CA VAL A 448 -14.93 16.71 -5.56
C VAL A 448 -16.17 17.45 -6.03
N GLU A 449 -16.12 18.79 -6.01
CA GLU A 449 -17.05 19.64 -6.73
C GLU A 449 -16.60 19.76 -8.19
N LEU A 450 -17.48 19.41 -9.14
CA LEU A 450 -17.17 19.54 -10.56
C LEU A 450 -17.30 21.00 -11.00
N LEU A 451 -16.20 21.69 -11.27
CA LEU A 451 -16.21 23.10 -11.66
C LEU A 451 -16.45 23.31 -13.16
N GLU A 452 -15.83 22.48 -14.00
CA GLU A 452 -15.92 22.58 -15.45
C GLU A 452 -15.85 21.20 -16.09
N HIS A 453 -16.62 20.99 -17.16
CA HIS A 453 -16.61 19.78 -17.98
C HIS A 453 -16.21 20.12 -19.41
N GLY A 454 -14.99 19.74 -19.79
CA GLY A 454 -14.45 19.87 -21.14
C GLY A 454 -14.43 18.53 -21.90
N PRO A 455 -14.15 18.55 -23.22
CA PRO A 455 -14.11 17.34 -24.02
C PRO A 455 -12.99 16.37 -23.59
N GLU A 456 -11.86 16.89 -23.10
CA GLU A 456 -10.66 16.11 -22.75
C GLU A 456 -10.20 16.31 -21.29
N GLN A 457 -10.86 17.19 -20.53
CA GLN A 457 -10.49 17.46 -19.14
C GLN A 457 -11.70 17.87 -18.28
N LEU A 458 -11.65 17.52 -17.00
CA LEU A 458 -12.54 18.03 -15.95
C LEU A 458 -11.74 18.99 -15.08
N LYS A 459 -12.29 20.16 -14.77
CA LYS A 459 -11.76 21.00 -13.69
C LYS A 459 -12.57 20.69 -12.44
N VAL A 460 -11.90 20.29 -11.38
CA VAL A 460 -12.54 19.86 -10.13
C VAL A 460 -11.97 20.62 -8.95
N ARG A 461 -12.75 20.72 -7.88
CA ARG A 461 -12.34 21.28 -6.61
C ARG A 461 -12.49 20.23 -5.51
N ALA A 462 -11.38 19.81 -4.93
CA ALA A 462 -11.40 19.02 -3.71
C ALA A 462 -11.42 19.96 -2.50
N GLN A 463 -12.24 19.61 -1.51
CA GLN A 463 -12.25 20.29 -0.23
C GLN A 463 -11.14 19.69 0.63
N LEU A 464 -10.23 20.53 1.13
CA LEU A 464 -9.12 20.12 1.99
C LEU A 464 -9.26 20.78 3.37
N VAL A 465 -8.60 20.24 4.38
CA VAL A 465 -8.52 20.90 5.70
C VAL A 465 -7.74 22.20 5.50
N GLY A 466 -8.41 23.35 5.66
CA GLY A 466 -7.81 24.68 5.48
C GLY A 466 -8.09 25.36 4.13
N GLY A 467 -8.87 24.76 3.23
CA GLY A 467 -9.26 25.43 2.00
C GLY A 467 -9.78 24.50 0.91
N ASN A 468 -9.51 24.89 -0.33
CA ASN A 468 -9.93 24.16 -1.52
C ASN A 468 -8.73 24.04 -2.48
N ALA A 469 -8.52 22.86 -3.05
CA ALA A 469 -7.58 22.67 -4.15
C ALA A 469 -8.34 22.48 -5.46
N GLU A 470 -8.02 23.30 -6.46
CA GLU A 470 -8.52 23.13 -7.82
C GLU A 470 -7.49 22.42 -8.67
N TYR A 471 -7.89 21.35 -9.35
CA TYR A 471 -7.01 20.62 -10.26
C TYR A 471 -7.78 20.09 -11.47
N THR A 472 -7.02 19.63 -12.46
CA THR A 472 -7.54 19.17 -13.74
C THR A 472 -7.35 17.67 -13.87
N VAL A 473 -8.43 16.94 -14.13
CA VAL A 473 -8.40 15.49 -14.41
C VAL A 473 -8.57 15.30 -15.91
N ARG A 474 -7.59 14.65 -16.55
CA ARG A 474 -7.67 14.38 -18.00
C ARG A 474 -8.63 13.23 -18.27
N ARG A 475 -9.26 13.24 -19.45
CA ARG A 475 -10.16 12.16 -19.88
C ARG A 475 -9.51 10.79 -19.87
N ALA A 476 -8.25 10.72 -20.28
CA ALA A 476 -7.47 9.49 -20.23
C ALA A 476 -7.27 8.96 -18.80
N GLN A 477 -7.30 9.83 -17.77
CA GLN A 477 -7.13 9.44 -16.38
C GLN A 477 -8.46 9.14 -15.68
N PHE A 478 -9.61 9.49 -16.26
CA PHE A 478 -10.91 9.26 -15.66
C PHE A 478 -11.38 7.82 -15.91
N ARG A 479 -11.85 7.15 -14.86
CA ARG A 479 -12.50 5.84 -14.98
C ARG A 479 -14.02 5.99 -15.00
N TYR A 480 -14.60 6.47 -13.90
CA TYR A 480 -16.03 6.74 -13.76
C TYR A 480 -16.28 7.72 -12.60
N ALA A 481 -17.53 8.12 -12.39
CA ALA A 481 -17.95 8.85 -11.21
C ALA A 481 -19.25 8.28 -10.62
N ARG A 482 -19.54 8.62 -9.37
CA ARG A 482 -20.84 8.35 -8.73
C ARG A 482 -21.44 9.65 -8.19
N LYS A 483 -22.76 9.73 -8.17
CA LYS A 483 -23.46 10.80 -7.43
C LYS A 483 -23.31 10.51 -5.93
N LEU A 484 -23.19 11.57 -5.14
CA LEU A 484 -23.29 11.50 -3.68
C LEU A 484 -24.74 11.57 -3.21
#